data_AF-A0A7X7YWE0-F1
#
_entry.id   AF-A0A7X7YWE0-F1
#
_cell.length_a   1.000
_cell.length_b   1.000
_cell.length_c   1.000
_cell.angle_alpha   90.00
_cell.angle_beta   90.00
_cell.angle_gamma   90.00
#
_symmetry.space_group_name_H-M   'P 1'
#
loop_
_entity.id
_entity.type
_entity.pdbx_description
1 polymer ?
#
loop_
_entity_poly.entity_id
_entity_poly.type
_entity_poly.pdbx_seq_one_letter_code
_entity_poly.pdbx_strand_id
1 'polypeptide(L)'
;EWFHIGRQYSHLDDRYFPGVIDDVRVYDVASDDAKIAQIMAGDPILAAAPQPANGLVVDIRNVSDLAWTAGQGAVSHDVYFGTSRAAVANADRSSPEFVGNQADTGLSLAGRVAFGGGPYAWRVDEVEADGTTHKGYVWTFTVPACLIVDDFESYTDDEGSRIYEAWEDGLTNKNSTSVVGYAQAPFAEQKIVNAGRQSMPMDYDNTTSPYFAEAEMALDGVQNWTEEGVAVLSLAVRGNLDNGAGTLYVGLQDSTGKLAYVSNPDASILTSAVWTTWKVPLSQFGVKATAIKKIVVGVGNHTAPAAGGKGRIYIDDICLVRP
;
A
#
# COMPACT_ATOMS: atom_id res chain seq x y z
N GLU A 1 26.02 32.09 -0.33
CA GLU A 1 24.86 31.28 -0.75
C GLU A 1 24.44 30.43 0.44
N TRP A 2 23.15 30.30 0.69
CA TRP A 2 22.65 29.64 1.91
C TRP A 2 22.03 28.31 1.52
N PHE A 3 22.59 27.22 2.02
CA PHE A 3 21.99 25.89 1.96
C PHE A 3 20.82 25.84 2.95
N HIS A 4 19.64 25.42 2.48
CA HIS A 4 18.44 25.28 3.30
C HIS A 4 17.90 23.85 3.15
N ILE A 5 17.50 23.26 4.27
CA ILE A 5 16.77 21.98 4.31
C ILE A 5 15.34 22.28 4.78
N GLY A 6 14.34 21.66 4.14
CA GLY A 6 12.94 21.80 4.55
C GLY A 6 12.29 23.15 4.19
N ARG A 7 12.64 23.77 3.06
CA ARG A 7 12.05 25.06 2.67
C ARG A 7 11.07 24.90 1.51
N GLN A 8 9.83 25.36 1.66
CA GLN A 8 8.88 25.50 0.56
C GLN A 8 9.24 26.76 -0.26
N TYR A 9 9.46 26.62 -1.57
CA TYR A 9 9.99 27.68 -2.43
C TYR A 9 8.91 28.54 -3.12
N SER A 10 7.69 28.61 -2.58
CA SER A 10 6.59 29.34 -3.21
C SER A 10 6.57 30.83 -2.86
N HIS A 11 6.91 31.26 -1.63
CA HIS A 11 6.87 32.68 -1.24
C HIS A 11 7.93 33.07 -0.18
N LEU A 12 8.34 34.34 -0.16
CA LEU A 12 9.39 34.88 0.73
C LEU A 12 9.00 34.89 2.22
N ASP A 13 7.71 34.77 2.53
CA ASP A 13 7.17 34.90 3.88
C ASP A 13 7.06 33.54 4.61
N ASP A 14 7.12 32.42 3.90
CA ASP A 14 6.96 31.06 4.46
C ASP A 14 8.30 30.30 4.46
N ARG A 15 9.15 30.60 5.45
CA ARG A 15 10.44 29.92 5.66
C ARG A 15 10.35 28.74 6.63
N TYR A 16 9.28 27.94 6.57
CA TYR A 16 9.11 26.77 7.42
C TYR A 16 8.81 25.50 6.60
N PHE A 17 9.23 24.36 7.14
CA PHE A 17 8.83 23.04 6.66
C PHE A 17 7.55 22.64 7.41
N PRO A 18 6.38 22.50 6.76
CA PRO A 18 5.20 21.93 7.39
C PRO A 18 5.30 20.40 7.37
N GLY A 19 6.21 19.83 8.16
CA GLY A 19 6.42 18.39 8.26
C GLY A 19 7.44 18.01 9.35
N VAL A 20 7.63 16.70 9.55
CA VAL A 20 8.69 16.16 10.42
C VAL A 20 9.89 15.78 9.57
N ILE A 21 11.06 16.28 9.94
CA ILE A 21 12.35 15.85 9.41
C ILE A 21 12.93 14.89 10.45
N ASP A 22 13.24 13.66 10.05
CA ASP A 22 13.84 12.67 10.94
C ASP A 22 15.36 12.89 11.01
N ASP A 23 16.08 12.56 9.94
CA ASP A 23 17.53 12.67 9.87
C ASP A 23 17.98 13.42 8.61
N VAL A 24 18.98 14.31 8.75
CA VAL A 24 19.60 15.00 7.61
C VAL A 24 21.10 14.91 7.73
N ARG A 25 21.72 14.39 6.67
CA ARG A 25 23.18 14.25 6.58
C ARG A 25 23.67 14.91 5.31
N VAL A 26 24.70 15.74 5.44
CA VAL A 26 25.36 16.43 4.33
C VAL A 26 26.78 15.89 4.24
N TYR A 27 27.17 15.45 3.05
CA TYR A 27 28.48 14.90 2.75
C TYR A 27 29.21 15.82 1.77
N ASP A 28 30.51 15.98 1.95
CA ASP A 28 31.41 16.76 1.08
C ASP A 28 32.09 15.89 0.00
N VAL A 29 31.65 14.64 -0.15
CA VAL A 29 32.17 13.66 -1.12
C VAL A 29 31.05 13.09 -1.99
N ALA A 30 31.32 12.93 -3.28
CA ALA A 30 30.46 12.17 -4.17
C ALA A 30 30.45 10.70 -3.72
N SER A 31 29.27 10.20 -3.32
CA SER A 31 29.09 8.82 -2.86
C SER A 31 28.45 8.00 -3.98
N ASP A 32 28.89 6.75 -4.13
CA ASP A 32 28.22 5.77 -4.99
C ASP A 32 26.99 5.15 -4.28
N ASP A 33 26.18 4.41 -5.02
CA ASP A 33 24.95 3.80 -4.49
C ASP A 33 25.22 2.90 -3.26
N ALA A 34 26.36 2.20 -3.26
CA ALA A 34 26.77 1.34 -2.15
C ALA A 34 27.10 2.15 -0.89
N LYS A 35 27.78 3.29 -1.05
CA LYS A 35 28.12 4.17 0.05
C LYS A 35 26.90 4.92 0.56
N ILE A 36 25.99 5.33 -0.32
CA ILE A 36 24.69 5.89 0.04
C ILE A 36 23.88 4.87 0.84
N ALA A 37 23.82 3.61 0.41
CA ALA A 37 23.12 2.55 1.15
C ALA A 37 23.69 2.36 2.57
N GLN A 38 25.02 2.37 2.73
CA GLN A 38 25.66 2.32 4.06
C GLN A 38 25.32 3.53 4.93
N ILE A 39 25.33 4.72 4.34
CA ILE A 39 24.97 5.96 5.03
C ILE A 39 23.52 5.92 5.52
N MET A 40 22.61 5.43 4.68
CA MET A 40 21.18 5.32 4.96
C MET A 40 20.86 4.18 5.95
N ALA A 41 21.74 3.20 6.10
CA ALA A 41 21.57 2.09 7.04
C ALA A 41 21.68 2.50 8.53
N GLY A 42 22.22 3.68 8.83
CA GLY A 42 22.39 4.16 10.21
C GLY A 42 23.71 3.74 10.83
N ASP A 43 23.71 3.47 12.14
CA ASP A 43 24.89 2.98 12.86
C ASP A 43 25.16 1.50 12.51
N PRO A 44 26.32 1.16 11.91
CA PRO A 44 26.60 -0.19 11.42
C PRO A 44 26.68 -1.28 12.51
N ILE A 45 26.82 -0.92 13.79
CA ILE A 45 26.80 -1.90 14.88
C ILE A 45 25.37 -2.24 15.35
N LEU A 46 24.35 -1.54 14.84
CA LEU A 46 22.95 -1.79 15.15
C LEU A 46 22.29 -2.63 14.07
N ALA A 47 21.20 -3.30 14.45
CA ALA A 47 20.34 -3.99 13.51
C ALA A 47 19.79 -3.02 12.46
N ALA A 48 19.70 -3.46 11.20
CA ALA A 48 19.28 -2.65 10.06
C ALA A 48 18.35 -3.40 9.11
N ALA A 49 17.85 -2.72 8.08
CA ALA A 49 17.00 -3.27 7.02
C ALA A 49 15.83 -4.14 7.55
N PRO A 50 14.95 -3.56 8.39
CA PRO A 50 13.83 -4.30 8.96
C PRO A 50 12.87 -4.80 7.88
N GLN A 51 12.35 -6.00 8.08
CA GLN A 51 11.23 -6.57 7.33
C GLN A 51 10.18 -7.05 8.35
N PRO A 52 8.91 -6.60 8.26
CA PRO A 52 8.41 -5.56 7.37
C PRO A 52 9.15 -4.24 7.50
N ALA A 53 9.23 -3.48 6.40
CA ALA A 53 9.85 -2.16 6.40
C ALA A 53 9.20 -1.24 7.44
N ASN A 54 10.00 -0.34 8.03
CA ASN A 54 9.50 0.55 9.06
C ASN A 54 8.36 1.45 8.54
N GLY A 55 7.21 1.40 9.22
CA GLY A 55 5.99 2.14 8.89
C GLY A 55 5.07 1.42 7.89
N LEU A 56 5.45 0.23 7.39
CA LEU A 56 4.69 -0.47 6.36
C LEU A 56 3.33 -0.95 6.88
N VAL A 57 2.32 -0.89 6.02
CA VAL A 57 1.03 -1.58 6.20
C VAL A 57 1.12 -2.94 5.52
N VAL A 58 0.80 -4.01 6.24
CA VAL A 58 0.98 -5.38 5.74
C VAL A 58 -0.32 -6.16 5.92
N ASP A 59 -0.75 -6.84 4.87
CA ASP A 59 -1.86 -7.78 4.93
C ASP A 59 -1.56 -8.91 5.93
N ILE A 60 -2.55 -9.30 6.74
CA ILE A 60 -2.41 -10.39 7.72
C ILE A 60 -1.96 -11.73 7.06
N ARG A 61 -2.28 -11.94 5.78
CA ARG A 61 -1.90 -13.14 5.01
C ARG A 61 -0.42 -13.15 4.63
N ASN A 62 0.23 -11.99 4.65
CA ASN A 62 1.61 -11.79 4.20
C ASN A 62 2.59 -11.47 5.35
N VAL A 63 2.13 -11.51 6.61
CA VAL A 63 2.95 -11.23 7.80
C VAL A 63 3.29 -12.52 8.53
N SER A 64 4.42 -13.13 8.19
CA SER A 64 4.88 -14.40 8.81
C SER A 64 5.94 -14.18 9.88
N ASP A 65 6.96 -13.38 9.57
CA ASP A 65 8.17 -13.24 10.38
C ASP A 65 8.67 -11.79 10.32
N LEU A 66 9.33 -11.38 11.40
CA LEU A 66 10.27 -10.27 11.36
C LEU A 66 11.59 -10.78 10.84
N ALA A 67 12.29 -9.95 10.06
CA ALA A 67 13.68 -10.18 9.69
C ALA A 67 14.45 -8.86 9.75
N TRP A 68 15.76 -8.95 9.99
CA TRP A 68 16.67 -7.80 10.01
C TRP A 68 18.04 -8.22 9.49
N THR A 69 18.90 -7.25 9.23
CA THR A 69 20.33 -7.47 9.04
C THR A 69 21.02 -7.24 10.38
N ALA A 70 21.84 -8.21 10.80
CA ALA A 70 22.64 -8.13 12.02
C ALA A 70 23.60 -6.94 12.00
N GLY A 71 23.71 -6.26 13.14
CA GLY A 71 24.76 -5.27 13.38
C GLY A 71 26.16 -5.89 13.34
N GLN A 72 27.15 -5.09 12.97
CA GLN A 72 28.56 -5.50 12.91
C GLN A 72 29.06 -5.95 14.29
N GLY A 73 29.56 -7.18 14.38
CA GLY A 73 30.15 -7.75 15.60
C GLY A 73 29.15 -8.47 16.50
N ALA A 74 27.85 -8.39 16.20
CA ALA A 74 26.83 -9.12 16.92
C ALA A 74 26.95 -10.63 16.71
N VAL A 75 26.74 -11.39 17.78
CA VAL A 75 26.66 -12.85 17.78
C VAL A 75 25.28 -13.38 18.19
N SER A 76 24.42 -12.51 18.71
CA SER A 76 23.02 -12.80 19.02
C SER A 76 22.20 -11.50 19.15
N HIS A 77 20.88 -11.64 19.24
CA HIS A 77 19.94 -10.55 19.10
C HIS A 77 18.86 -10.59 20.18
N ASP A 78 18.76 -9.60 21.04
CA ASP A 78 17.65 -9.47 21.98
C ASP A 78 16.47 -8.80 21.27
N VAL A 79 15.38 -9.54 21.07
CA VAL A 79 14.22 -9.06 20.30
C VAL A 79 13.10 -8.63 21.24
N TYR A 80 12.57 -7.43 20.99
CA TYR A 80 11.45 -6.84 21.70
C TYR A 80 10.30 -6.60 20.75
N PHE A 81 9.07 -6.94 21.15
CA PHE A 81 7.88 -6.81 20.33
C PHE A 81 6.66 -6.43 21.18
N GLY A 82 5.84 -5.52 20.69
CA GLY A 82 4.61 -5.12 21.37
C GLY A 82 3.76 -4.15 20.55
N THR A 83 2.68 -3.64 21.15
CA THR A 83 1.77 -2.67 20.50
C THR A 83 2.00 -1.23 20.95
N SER A 84 2.91 -1.01 21.90
CA SER A 84 3.30 0.33 22.36
C SER A 84 4.73 0.62 21.95
N ARG A 85 4.90 1.57 21.02
CA ARG A 85 6.22 2.05 20.59
C ARG A 85 7.07 2.52 21.77
N ALA A 86 6.47 3.22 22.73
CA ALA A 86 7.16 3.72 23.91
C ALA A 86 7.56 2.60 24.88
N ALA A 87 6.73 1.56 25.04
CA ALA A 87 7.08 0.42 25.89
C ALA A 87 8.25 -0.35 25.28
N VAL A 88 8.16 -0.67 23.98
CA VAL A 88 9.25 -1.30 23.23
C VAL A 88 10.53 -0.45 23.24
N ALA A 89 10.42 0.87 23.13
CA ALA A 89 11.59 1.76 23.22
C ALA A 89 12.28 1.72 24.57
N ASN A 90 11.57 1.46 25.66
CA ASN A 90 12.11 1.48 27.03
C ASN A 90 12.38 0.08 27.60
N ALA A 91 11.90 -0.97 26.94
CA ALA A 91 12.00 -2.34 27.40
C ALA A 91 13.46 -2.79 27.61
N ASP A 92 13.63 -3.70 28.56
CA ASP A 92 14.83 -4.49 28.86
C ASP A 92 14.46 -5.98 28.97
N ARG A 93 15.43 -6.87 29.25
CA ARG A 93 15.19 -8.33 29.34
C ARG A 93 14.17 -8.77 30.40
N SER A 94 13.76 -7.88 31.31
CA SER A 94 12.73 -8.16 32.31
C SER A 94 11.33 -7.70 31.89
N SER A 95 11.24 -6.96 30.79
CA SER A 95 10.00 -6.34 30.32
C SER A 95 9.10 -7.35 29.59
N PRO A 96 7.76 -7.18 29.64
CA PRO A 96 6.83 -8.03 28.89
C PRO A 96 7.06 -8.06 27.38
N GLU A 97 7.62 -6.98 26.84
CA GLU A 97 7.95 -6.85 25.42
C GLU A 97 9.14 -7.71 25.01
N PHE A 98 9.99 -8.17 25.94
CA PHE A 98 11.13 -9.02 25.62
C PHE A 98 10.65 -10.40 25.18
N VAL A 99 10.86 -10.70 23.90
CA VAL A 99 10.45 -11.98 23.30
C VAL A 99 11.50 -13.06 23.56
N GLY A 100 12.77 -12.66 23.60
CA GLY A 100 13.90 -13.55 23.84
C GLY A 100 15.13 -13.17 23.03
N ASN A 101 16.24 -13.85 23.33
CA ASN A 101 17.47 -13.77 22.55
C ASN A 101 17.40 -14.75 21.36
N GLN A 102 17.74 -14.28 20.16
CA GLN A 102 17.78 -15.04 18.92
C GLN A 102 19.22 -15.20 18.45
N ALA A 103 19.57 -16.39 17.97
CA ALA A 103 20.85 -16.62 17.30
C ALA A 103 20.81 -16.22 15.82
N ASP A 104 19.64 -16.35 15.19
CA ASP A 104 19.40 -15.98 13.80
C ASP A 104 18.71 -14.62 13.68
N THR A 105 18.74 -14.03 12.49
CA THR A 105 18.16 -12.72 12.19
C THR A 105 16.67 -12.79 11.80
N GLY A 106 15.87 -13.48 12.61
CA GLY A 106 14.43 -13.61 12.38
C GLY A 106 13.62 -13.89 13.64
N LEU A 107 12.34 -13.50 13.62
CA LEU A 107 11.37 -13.82 14.66
C LEU A 107 10.01 -14.14 14.07
N SER A 108 9.47 -15.33 14.36
CA SER A 108 8.12 -15.68 13.93
C SER A 108 7.03 -14.87 14.63
N LEU A 109 6.10 -14.35 13.83
CA LEU A 109 4.94 -13.58 14.26
C LEU A 109 3.68 -14.43 14.44
N ALA A 110 3.77 -15.75 14.28
CA ALA A 110 2.66 -16.67 14.51
C ALA A 110 2.05 -16.47 15.90
N GLY A 111 0.76 -16.12 15.95
CA GLY A 111 0.03 -15.85 17.19
C GLY A 111 0.40 -14.54 17.90
N ARG A 112 1.25 -13.69 17.30
CA ARG A 112 1.65 -12.38 17.85
C ARG A 112 0.92 -11.21 17.20
N VAL A 113 0.43 -11.42 15.97
CA VAL A 113 -0.33 -10.45 15.20
C VAL A 113 -1.77 -10.91 15.01
N ALA A 114 -2.67 -9.96 14.80
CA ALA A 114 -4.09 -10.21 14.58
C ALA A 114 -4.63 -9.33 13.45
N PHE A 115 -5.70 -9.79 12.79
CA PHE A 115 -6.45 -8.99 11.84
C PHE A 115 -6.98 -7.70 12.49
N GLY A 116 -6.71 -6.55 11.88
CA GLY A 116 -7.01 -5.25 12.49
C GLY A 116 -6.19 -4.94 13.75
N GLY A 117 -5.07 -5.62 13.92
CA GLY A 117 -4.15 -5.45 15.04
C GLY A 117 -3.03 -4.44 14.74
N GLY A 118 -2.47 -3.89 15.81
CA GLY A 118 -1.39 -2.92 15.74
C GLY A 118 -1.85 -1.45 15.86
N PRO A 119 -0.98 -0.47 15.57
CA PRO A 119 0.39 -0.64 15.07
C PRO A 119 1.23 -1.49 16.02
N TYR A 120 2.06 -2.35 15.45
CA TYR A 120 3.05 -3.12 16.18
C TYR A 120 4.37 -2.36 16.17
N ALA A 121 5.11 -2.46 17.26
CA ALA A 121 6.45 -1.91 17.42
C ALA A 121 7.40 -3.03 17.82
N TRP A 122 8.63 -2.94 17.32
CA TRP A 122 9.67 -3.90 17.64
C TRP A 122 11.05 -3.25 17.61
N ARG A 123 11.98 -3.86 18.33
CA ARG A 123 13.36 -3.42 18.47
C ARG A 123 14.25 -4.65 18.55
N VAL A 124 15.45 -4.55 18.01
CA VAL A 124 16.48 -5.56 18.17
C VAL A 124 17.68 -4.91 18.82
N ASP A 125 18.10 -5.43 19.97
CA ASP A 125 19.38 -5.04 20.56
C ASP A 125 20.45 -6.07 20.17
N GLU A 126 21.56 -5.57 19.67
CA GLU A 126 22.66 -6.39 19.17
C GLU A 126 23.61 -6.77 20.29
N VAL A 127 23.93 -8.06 20.43
CA VAL A 127 24.75 -8.58 21.53
C VAL A 127 26.05 -9.16 20.98
N GLU A 128 27.19 -8.63 21.42
CA GLU A 128 28.53 -9.10 21.06
C GLU A 128 28.96 -10.34 21.88
N ALA A 129 30.05 -10.98 21.46
CA ALA A 129 30.58 -12.20 22.10
C ALA A 129 31.01 -12.00 23.56
N ASP A 130 31.38 -10.78 23.95
CA ASP A 130 31.74 -10.44 25.33
C ASP A 130 30.53 -10.05 26.19
N GLY A 131 29.32 -10.05 25.62
CA GLY A 131 28.07 -9.70 26.27
C GLY A 131 27.70 -8.21 26.20
N THR A 132 28.53 -7.38 25.57
CA THR A 132 28.18 -5.98 25.29
C THR A 132 26.90 -5.93 24.44
N THR A 133 25.95 -5.08 24.82
CA THR A 133 24.65 -4.96 24.16
C THR A 133 24.47 -3.55 23.62
N HIS A 134 24.14 -3.43 22.33
CA HIS A 134 23.86 -2.18 21.64
C HIS A 134 22.36 -2.06 21.37
N LYS A 135 21.76 -1.01 21.94
CA LYS A 135 20.32 -0.81 21.83
C LYS A 135 19.92 -0.33 20.43
N GLY A 136 19.01 -1.05 19.78
CA GLY A 136 18.62 -0.76 18.39
C GLY A 136 17.54 0.30 18.23
N TYR A 137 17.22 0.58 16.96
CA TYR A 137 16.10 1.43 16.58
C TYR A 137 14.75 0.74 16.80
N VAL A 138 13.72 1.54 17.06
CA VAL A 138 12.34 1.04 17.17
C VAL A 138 11.64 1.17 15.84
N TRP A 139 11.32 0.04 15.23
CA TRP A 139 10.55 -0.04 13.99
C TRP A 139 9.09 -0.35 14.26
N THR A 140 8.24 0.00 13.30
CA THR A 140 6.80 -0.22 13.38
C THR A 140 6.25 -0.82 12.10
N PHE A 141 5.14 -1.54 12.18
CA PHE A 141 4.30 -1.90 11.03
C PHE A 141 2.85 -2.02 11.48
N THR A 142 1.91 -1.98 10.54
CA THR A 142 0.46 -2.03 10.84
C THR A 142 -0.18 -3.21 10.11
N VAL A 143 -1.06 -3.94 10.80
CA VAL A 143 -1.94 -4.93 10.17
C VAL A 143 -3.34 -4.33 10.13
N PRO A 144 -3.85 -3.91 8.95
CA PRO A 144 -5.13 -3.21 8.88
C PRO A 144 -6.30 -4.14 9.22
N ALA A 145 -7.45 -3.56 9.52
CA ALA A 145 -8.71 -4.29 9.69
C ALA A 145 -9.35 -4.64 8.34
N CYS A 146 -8.52 -4.97 7.36
CA CYS A 146 -8.92 -5.39 6.02
C CYS A 146 -7.93 -6.42 5.47
N LEU A 147 -8.37 -7.24 4.51
CA LEU A 147 -7.45 -7.92 3.59
C LEU A 147 -7.23 -7.00 2.41
N ILE A 148 -5.99 -6.63 2.13
CA ILE A 148 -5.60 -5.73 1.06
C ILE A 148 -5.74 -6.49 -0.27
N VAL A 149 -6.49 -5.90 -1.20
CA VAL A 149 -6.54 -6.35 -2.59
C VAL A 149 -5.51 -5.57 -3.40
N ASP A 150 -5.51 -4.24 -3.25
CA ASP A 150 -4.48 -3.34 -3.78
C ASP A 150 -4.54 -2.02 -3.01
N ASP A 151 -3.42 -1.60 -2.42
CA ASP A 151 -3.24 -0.28 -1.78
C ASP A 151 -2.45 0.69 -2.68
N PHE A 152 -2.09 0.27 -3.89
CA PHE A 152 -1.35 1.00 -4.91
C PHE A 152 0.08 1.43 -4.52
N GLU A 153 0.56 1.12 -3.32
CA GLU A 153 1.85 1.60 -2.81
C GLU A 153 3.06 0.87 -3.41
N SER A 154 2.84 -0.28 -4.01
CA SER A 154 3.91 -1.13 -4.57
C SER A 154 4.39 -0.70 -5.97
N TYR A 155 3.62 0.12 -6.69
CA TYR A 155 3.93 0.50 -8.07
C TYR A 155 5.05 1.54 -8.15
N THR A 156 5.89 1.42 -9.18
CA THR A 156 6.99 2.34 -9.50
C THR A 156 6.91 2.82 -10.96
N ASP A 157 7.86 3.68 -11.37
CA ASP A 157 7.98 4.10 -12.76
C ASP A 157 8.83 3.14 -13.63
N ASP A 158 9.41 2.12 -12.98
CA ASP A 158 10.27 1.13 -13.61
C ASP A 158 9.45 0.02 -14.27
N GLU A 159 9.94 -0.46 -15.42
CA GLU A 159 9.33 -1.57 -16.15
C GLU A 159 9.23 -2.84 -15.29
N GLY A 160 8.10 -3.52 -15.36
CA GLY A 160 7.76 -4.68 -14.52
C GLY A 160 7.09 -4.31 -13.20
N SER A 161 6.94 -3.03 -12.88
CA SER A 161 6.30 -2.55 -11.65
C SER A 161 5.41 -1.33 -11.89
N ARG A 162 5.04 -1.04 -13.14
CA ARG A 162 4.19 0.11 -13.46
C ARG A 162 2.73 -0.22 -13.22
N ILE A 163 1.97 0.78 -12.78
CA ILE A 163 0.55 0.60 -12.41
C ILE A 163 -0.31 0.03 -13.55
N TYR A 164 -0.09 0.45 -14.80
CA TYR A 164 -0.82 -0.04 -15.97
C TYR A 164 -0.35 -1.41 -16.48
N GLU A 165 0.76 -1.94 -15.96
CA GLU A 165 1.18 -3.32 -16.24
C GLU A 165 0.44 -4.31 -15.33
N ALA A 166 0.02 -3.88 -14.13
CA ALA A 166 -0.81 -4.66 -13.22
C ALA A 166 -2.32 -4.50 -13.48
N TRP A 167 -2.75 -3.26 -13.72
CA TRP A 167 -4.13 -2.91 -14.09
C TRP A 167 -4.22 -2.72 -15.60
N GLU A 168 -4.50 -3.81 -16.31
CA GLU A 168 -4.63 -3.82 -17.76
C GLU A 168 -5.84 -2.99 -18.20
N ASP A 169 -5.59 -2.00 -19.05
CA ASP A 169 -6.56 -1.01 -19.49
C ASP A 169 -6.94 -1.17 -20.98
N GLY A 170 -7.88 -0.33 -21.43
CA GLY A 170 -8.35 -0.27 -22.80
C GLY A 170 -7.29 0.18 -23.79
N LEU A 171 -6.32 0.98 -23.35
CA LEU A 171 -5.17 1.34 -24.18
C LEU A 171 -4.31 0.10 -24.50
N THR A 172 -4.14 -0.79 -23.54
CA THR A 172 -3.33 -2.01 -23.66
C THR A 172 -4.08 -3.10 -24.43
N ASN A 173 -5.27 -3.48 -23.95
CA ASN A 173 -6.02 -4.62 -24.49
C ASN A 173 -6.96 -4.30 -25.66
N LYS A 174 -7.21 -3.00 -25.94
CA LYS A 174 -8.13 -2.51 -26.99
C LYS A 174 -9.61 -2.90 -26.82
N ASN A 175 -10.01 -3.34 -25.63
CA ASN A 175 -11.36 -3.82 -25.35
C ASN A 175 -12.28 -2.75 -24.75
N SER A 176 -11.73 -1.64 -24.23
CA SER A 176 -12.50 -0.57 -23.57
C SER A 176 -11.88 0.80 -23.85
N THR A 177 -12.47 1.87 -23.30
CA THR A 177 -11.99 3.25 -23.46
C THR A 177 -11.09 3.71 -22.31
N SER A 178 -10.75 2.84 -21.37
CA SER A 178 -9.96 3.21 -20.19
C SER A 178 -8.50 3.50 -20.52
N VAL A 179 -7.90 4.40 -19.74
CA VAL A 179 -6.45 4.57 -19.65
C VAL A 179 -6.07 4.60 -18.17
N VAL A 180 -5.22 3.69 -17.73
CA VAL A 180 -4.69 3.65 -16.36
C VAL A 180 -3.33 4.34 -16.32
N GLY A 181 -3.13 5.18 -15.31
CA GLY A 181 -1.89 5.93 -15.14
C GLY A 181 -1.79 7.19 -16.01
N TYR A 182 -0.76 8.00 -15.73
CA TYR A 182 -0.39 9.16 -16.53
C TYR A 182 0.36 8.76 -17.81
N ALA A 183 0.36 9.65 -18.81
CA ALA A 183 1.15 9.44 -20.04
C ALA A 183 2.67 9.58 -19.82
N GLN A 184 3.10 10.16 -18.70
CA GLN A 184 4.49 10.36 -18.31
C GLN A 184 4.65 10.10 -16.82
N ALA A 185 5.83 9.64 -16.42
CA ALA A 185 6.19 9.44 -15.02
C ALA A 185 6.06 10.75 -14.21
N PRO A 186 5.60 10.70 -12.95
CA PRO A 186 5.14 9.50 -12.25
C PRO A 186 3.82 8.97 -12.83
N PHE A 187 3.76 7.66 -13.08
CA PHE A 187 2.58 7.07 -13.73
C PHE A 187 1.38 6.99 -12.78
N ALA A 188 1.61 6.73 -11.49
CA ALA A 188 0.58 6.81 -10.46
C ALA A 188 0.38 8.27 -9.99
N GLU A 189 -0.78 8.55 -9.39
CA GLU A 189 -1.12 9.88 -8.86
C GLU A 189 -0.57 10.05 -7.45
N GLN A 190 0.22 11.10 -7.20
CA GLN A 190 0.93 11.29 -5.91
C GLN A 190 0.43 12.49 -5.08
N LYS A 191 -0.54 13.26 -5.59
CA LYS A 191 -1.11 14.44 -4.91
C LYS A 191 -2.55 14.22 -4.49
N ILE A 192 -3.32 13.52 -5.32
CA ILE A 192 -4.70 13.14 -5.01
C ILE A 192 -4.66 11.69 -4.52
N VAL A 193 -4.48 11.54 -3.22
CA VAL A 193 -4.24 10.25 -2.55
C VAL A 193 -5.21 10.12 -1.37
N ASN A 194 -5.77 8.92 -1.14
CA ASN A 194 -6.62 8.66 0.03
C ASN A 194 -5.77 8.30 1.24
N ALA A 195 -4.84 7.37 1.06
CA ALA A 195 -3.85 6.96 2.05
C ALA A 195 -2.52 6.61 1.39
N GLY A 196 -1.43 6.54 2.17
CA GLY A 196 -0.12 6.22 1.60
C GLY A 196 0.48 7.34 0.76
N ARG A 197 1.08 7.00 -0.37
CA ARG A 197 1.88 7.88 -1.23
C ARG A 197 1.26 8.06 -2.60
N GLN A 198 0.41 7.14 -3.05
CA GLN A 198 -0.14 7.21 -4.40
C GLN A 198 -1.51 6.55 -4.55
N SER A 199 -2.23 6.95 -5.60
CA SER A 199 -3.49 6.33 -6.02
C SER A 199 -3.48 6.01 -7.51
N MET A 200 -4.44 5.21 -7.97
CA MET A 200 -4.62 4.91 -9.39
C MET A 200 -5.47 5.98 -10.08
N PRO A 201 -4.92 6.79 -11.01
CA PRO A 201 -5.73 7.56 -11.93
C PRO A 201 -6.23 6.63 -13.06
N MET A 202 -7.52 6.72 -13.37
CA MET A 202 -8.11 6.04 -14.52
C MET A 202 -8.98 7.01 -15.32
N ASP A 203 -8.59 7.24 -16.57
CA ASP A 203 -9.43 7.94 -17.55
C ASP A 203 -10.50 7.03 -18.11
N TYR A 204 -11.62 7.62 -18.50
CA TYR A 204 -12.65 7.00 -19.32
C TYR A 204 -13.09 7.95 -20.42
N ASP A 205 -13.28 7.45 -21.65
CA ASP A 205 -13.91 8.19 -22.75
C ASP A 205 -15.05 7.40 -23.39
N ASN A 206 -16.15 7.30 -22.65
CA ASN A 206 -17.35 6.61 -23.09
C ASN A 206 -18.19 7.44 -24.07
N THR A 207 -17.65 8.52 -24.63
CA THR A 207 -18.28 9.21 -25.78
C THR A 207 -18.04 8.45 -27.08
N THR A 208 -17.13 7.48 -27.08
CA THR A 208 -16.75 6.65 -28.22
C THR A 208 -16.93 5.16 -27.94
N SER A 209 -17.11 4.37 -29.00
CA SER A 209 -17.24 2.91 -28.91
C SER A 209 -15.98 2.30 -28.27
N PRO A 210 -16.10 1.31 -27.37
CA PRO A 210 -17.31 0.52 -27.08
C PRO A 210 -18.22 1.10 -25.98
N TYR A 211 -18.03 2.36 -25.58
CA TYR A 211 -18.87 3.08 -24.61
C TYR A 211 -18.81 2.56 -23.16
N PHE A 212 -17.75 1.85 -22.82
CA PHE A 212 -17.39 1.55 -21.44
C PHE A 212 -15.86 1.59 -21.29
N ALA A 213 -15.41 1.83 -20.06
CA ALA A 213 -14.01 1.85 -19.66
C ALA A 213 -13.82 0.81 -18.55
N GLU A 214 -12.81 -0.05 -18.66
CA GLU A 214 -12.47 -1.07 -17.67
C GLU A 214 -10.96 -1.16 -17.47
N ALA A 215 -10.53 -1.13 -16.22
CA ALA A 215 -9.22 -1.58 -15.78
C ALA A 215 -9.39 -2.94 -15.10
N GLU A 216 -8.57 -3.92 -15.48
CA GLU A 216 -8.63 -5.28 -14.97
C GLU A 216 -7.32 -5.67 -14.30
N MET A 217 -7.38 -6.27 -13.12
CA MET A 217 -6.20 -6.81 -12.44
C MET A 217 -6.39 -8.30 -12.15
N ALA A 218 -5.50 -9.12 -12.70
CA ALA A 218 -5.37 -10.51 -12.31
C ALA A 218 -4.71 -10.60 -10.93
N LEU A 219 -5.32 -11.36 -10.02
CA LEU A 219 -4.76 -11.61 -8.71
C LEU A 219 -3.65 -12.65 -8.81
N ASP A 220 -2.68 -12.56 -7.90
CA ASP A 220 -1.71 -13.64 -7.72
C ASP A 220 -2.45 -14.90 -7.21
N GLY A 221 -2.45 -15.93 -8.06
CA GLY A 221 -3.15 -17.18 -7.80
C GLY A 221 -4.67 -17.07 -7.62
N VAL A 222 -5.22 -18.02 -6.87
CA VAL A 222 -6.64 -18.04 -6.49
C VAL A 222 -6.74 -17.59 -5.04
N GLN A 223 -7.51 -16.53 -4.78
CA GLN A 223 -7.66 -15.98 -3.45
C GLN A 223 -9.00 -16.35 -2.80
N ASN A 224 -8.95 -16.66 -1.51
CA ASN A 224 -10.13 -16.88 -0.70
C ASN A 224 -10.54 -15.57 0.01
N TRP A 225 -11.55 -14.89 -0.52
CA TRP A 225 -12.03 -13.61 0.00
C TRP A 225 -13.07 -13.74 1.12
N THR A 226 -13.10 -14.88 1.81
CA THR A 226 -13.93 -15.10 3.01
C THR A 226 -13.10 -15.39 4.25
N GLU A 227 -11.77 -15.30 4.14
CA GLU A 227 -10.86 -15.42 5.29
C GLU A 227 -11.08 -14.29 6.29
N GLU A 228 -10.67 -14.50 7.54
CA GLU A 228 -10.81 -13.50 8.62
C GLU A 228 -12.23 -12.94 8.84
N GLY A 229 -13.26 -13.62 8.32
CA GLY A 229 -14.65 -13.20 8.41
C GLY A 229 -15.00 -11.98 7.55
N VAL A 230 -14.18 -11.63 6.58
CA VAL A 230 -14.50 -10.55 5.63
C VAL A 230 -15.64 -10.96 4.70
N ALA A 231 -16.48 -9.98 4.33
CA ALA A 231 -17.66 -10.24 3.48
C ALA A 231 -18.01 -9.06 2.56
N VAL A 232 -17.24 -7.97 2.61
CA VAL A 232 -17.52 -6.72 1.92
C VAL A 232 -16.26 -6.26 1.20
N LEU A 233 -16.36 -6.07 -0.12
CA LEU A 233 -15.35 -5.34 -0.89
C LEU A 233 -15.52 -3.85 -0.64
N SER A 234 -14.43 -3.15 -0.38
CA SER A 234 -14.36 -1.72 -0.12
C SER A 234 -13.34 -1.11 -1.06
N LEU A 235 -13.63 0.05 -1.61
CA LEU A 235 -12.71 0.78 -2.48
C LEU A 235 -12.95 2.28 -2.31
N ALA A 236 -11.87 3.03 -2.11
CA ALA A 236 -11.93 4.48 -2.05
C ALA A 236 -11.95 5.04 -3.46
N VAL A 237 -12.90 5.94 -3.71
CA VAL A 237 -13.11 6.52 -5.04
C VAL A 237 -13.21 8.02 -4.93
N ARG A 238 -12.57 8.72 -5.84
CA ARG A 238 -12.72 10.15 -6.02
C ARG A 238 -12.88 10.48 -7.50
N GLY A 239 -13.91 11.24 -7.82
CA GLY A 239 -14.13 11.79 -9.14
C GLY A 239 -13.58 13.22 -9.29
N ASN A 240 -14.04 13.92 -10.32
CA ASN A 240 -13.81 15.35 -10.52
C ASN A 240 -15.11 16.05 -10.86
N LEU A 241 -15.26 17.32 -10.48
CA LEU A 241 -16.51 18.08 -10.66
C LEU A 241 -16.94 18.22 -12.13
N ASP A 242 -16.00 18.14 -13.06
CA ASP A 242 -16.18 18.28 -14.51
C ASP A 242 -16.32 16.93 -15.25
N ASN A 243 -16.29 15.81 -14.52
CA ASN A 243 -16.50 14.49 -15.10
C ASN A 243 -17.85 14.38 -15.79
N GLY A 244 -17.85 13.82 -17.00
CA GLY A 244 -19.07 13.52 -17.74
C GLY A 244 -19.83 12.33 -17.15
N ALA A 245 -21.10 12.17 -17.56
CA ALA A 245 -21.99 11.14 -17.05
C ALA A 245 -21.42 9.72 -17.20
N GLY A 246 -21.66 8.86 -16.20
CA GLY A 246 -21.28 7.46 -16.22
C GLY A 246 -21.79 6.76 -14.97
N THR A 247 -21.60 5.44 -14.92
CA THR A 247 -21.89 4.64 -13.73
C THR A 247 -20.64 3.87 -13.38
N LEU A 248 -20.11 4.09 -12.18
CA LEU A 248 -19.02 3.28 -11.66
C LEU A 248 -19.53 1.86 -11.40
N TYR A 249 -18.75 0.85 -11.73
CA TYR A 249 -19.01 -0.53 -11.37
C TYR A 249 -17.73 -1.27 -11.03
N VAL A 250 -17.87 -2.38 -10.33
CA VAL A 250 -16.78 -3.31 -10.03
C VAL A 250 -17.19 -4.70 -10.50
N GLY A 251 -16.25 -5.45 -11.06
CA GLY A 251 -16.43 -6.83 -11.49
C GLY A 251 -15.51 -7.77 -10.72
N LEU A 252 -15.96 -9.00 -10.48
CA LEU A 252 -15.14 -10.08 -9.92
C LEU A 252 -15.26 -11.32 -10.78
N GLN A 253 -14.12 -11.96 -11.05
CA GLN A 253 -14.06 -13.27 -11.69
C GLN A 253 -13.61 -14.34 -10.70
N ASP A 254 -14.32 -15.45 -10.63
CA ASP A 254 -13.89 -16.62 -9.87
C ASP A 254 -13.05 -17.61 -10.71
N SER A 255 -12.48 -18.60 -10.02
CA SER A 255 -11.66 -19.66 -10.61
C SER A 255 -12.35 -20.53 -11.64
N THR A 256 -13.69 -20.48 -11.75
CA THR A 256 -14.46 -21.16 -12.81
C THR A 256 -14.62 -20.32 -14.07
N GLY A 257 -14.13 -19.08 -14.06
CA GLY A 257 -14.26 -18.11 -15.16
C GLY A 257 -15.56 -17.30 -15.10
N LYS A 258 -16.41 -17.53 -14.09
CA LYS A 258 -17.63 -16.73 -13.90
C LYS A 258 -17.24 -15.31 -13.51
N LEU A 259 -17.60 -14.35 -14.36
CA LEU A 259 -17.41 -12.92 -14.15
C LEU A 259 -18.78 -12.27 -13.91
N ALA A 260 -18.89 -11.46 -12.87
CA ALA A 260 -20.10 -10.72 -12.55
C ALA A 260 -19.76 -9.31 -12.08
N TYR A 261 -20.69 -8.38 -12.29
CA TYR A 261 -20.52 -6.96 -12.04
C TYR A 261 -21.56 -6.43 -11.06
N VAL A 262 -21.17 -5.46 -10.26
CA VAL A 262 -22.05 -4.68 -9.39
C VAL A 262 -21.83 -3.21 -9.69
N SER A 263 -22.91 -2.48 -9.98
CA SER A 263 -22.88 -1.04 -10.21
C SER A 263 -23.01 -0.26 -8.90
N ASN A 264 -22.30 0.85 -8.79
CA ASN A 264 -22.49 1.81 -7.73
C ASN A 264 -23.86 2.49 -7.91
N PRO A 265 -24.73 2.48 -6.89
CA PRO A 265 -26.05 3.11 -6.98
C PRO A 265 -26.00 4.65 -6.99
N ASP A 266 -24.90 5.25 -6.54
CA ASP A 266 -24.69 6.69 -6.48
C ASP A 266 -23.88 7.18 -7.70
N ALA A 267 -24.59 7.69 -8.71
CA ALA A 267 -23.97 8.28 -9.89
C ALA A 267 -23.12 9.52 -9.58
N SER A 268 -23.33 10.18 -8.43
CA SER A 268 -22.58 11.38 -8.06
C SER A 268 -21.13 11.08 -7.67
N ILE A 269 -20.78 9.82 -7.40
CA ILE A 269 -19.42 9.41 -7.03
C ILE A 269 -18.39 9.79 -8.10
N LEU A 270 -18.78 9.80 -9.38
CA LEU A 270 -17.92 10.22 -10.48
C LEU A 270 -17.70 11.74 -10.51
N THR A 271 -18.60 12.52 -9.92
CA THR A 271 -18.53 13.98 -9.88
C THR A 271 -18.09 14.53 -8.52
N SER A 272 -17.79 13.67 -7.54
CA SER A 272 -17.35 14.08 -6.21
C SER A 272 -15.84 14.28 -6.17
N ALA A 273 -15.39 15.51 -5.89
CA ALA A 273 -13.98 15.83 -5.65
C ALA A 273 -13.49 15.46 -4.23
N VAL A 274 -14.26 14.64 -3.50
CA VAL A 274 -13.94 14.15 -2.16
C VAL A 274 -13.90 12.62 -2.19
N TRP A 275 -12.89 12.04 -1.54
CA TRP A 275 -12.77 10.60 -1.37
C TRP A 275 -14.02 10.02 -0.70
N THR A 276 -14.60 9.03 -1.36
CA THR A 276 -15.81 8.33 -0.91
C THR A 276 -15.52 6.84 -0.92
N THR A 277 -15.69 6.19 0.23
CA THR A 277 -15.57 4.73 0.32
C THR A 277 -16.85 4.08 -0.18
N TRP A 278 -16.75 3.33 -1.27
CA TRP A 278 -17.83 2.49 -1.75
C TRP A 278 -17.67 1.05 -1.25
N LYS A 279 -18.71 0.53 -0.59
CA LYS A 279 -18.76 -0.82 -0.03
C LYS A 279 -19.75 -1.69 -0.79
N VAL A 280 -19.30 -2.89 -1.17
CA VAL A 280 -20.06 -3.88 -1.95
C VAL A 280 -20.01 -5.23 -1.23
N PRO A 281 -21.13 -5.71 -0.67
CA PRO A 281 -21.21 -7.08 -0.15
C PRO A 281 -20.86 -8.10 -1.22
N LEU A 282 -19.96 -9.04 -0.91
CA LEU A 282 -19.51 -10.06 -1.86
C LEU A 282 -20.66 -10.96 -2.36
N SER A 283 -21.72 -11.08 -1.57
CA SER A 283 -22.94 -11.82 -1.94
C SER A 283 -23.66 -11.22 -3.15
N GLN A 284 -23.42 -9.95 -3.52
CA GLN A 284 -24.08 -9.32 -4.66
C GLN A 284 -23.54 -9.79 -6.02
N PHE A 285 -22.29 -10.24 -6.11
CA PHE A 285 -21.68 -10.66 -7.37
C PHE A 285 -22.19 -12.03 -7.83
N GLY A 286 -22.59 -12.91 -6.89
CA GLY A 286 -22.97 -14.28 -7.22
C GLY A 286 -21.83 -15.15 -7.77
N VAL A 287 -20.57 -14.77 -7.54
CA VAL A 287 -19.37 -15.58 -7.85
C VAL A 287 -18.91 -16.37 -6.62
N LYS A 288 -17.98 -17.32 -6.80
CA LYS A 288 -17.36 -18.03 -5.68
C LYS A 288 -16.34 -17.15 -4.97
N ALA A 289 -16.77 -16.44 -3.93
CA ALA A 289 -15.91 -15.58 -3.10
C ALA A 289 -14.71 -16.33 -2.48
N THR A 290 -14.79 -17.65 -2.32
CA THR A 290 -13.67 -18.48 -1.83
C THR A 290 -12.58 -18.74 -2.86
N ALA A 291 -12.74 -18.28 -4.09
CA ALA A 291 -11.82 -18.60 -5.19
C ALA A 291 -11.78 -17.51 -6.26
N ILE A 292 -11.55 -16.25 -5.87
CA ILE A 292 -11.44 -15.10 -6.79
C ILE A 292 -10.09 -15.11 -7.50
N LYS A 293 -10.09 -14.70 -8.78
CA LYS A 293 -8.89 -14.62 -9.63
C LYS A 293 -8.67 -13.25 -10.27
N LYS A 294 -9.70 -12.44 -10.39
CA LYS A 294 -9.62 -11.15 -11.10
C LYS A 294 -10.59 -10.16 -10.51
N ILE A 295 -10.16 -8.91 -10.43
CA ILE A 295 -11.00 -7.75 -10.14
C ILE A 295 -11.01 -6.81 -11.35
N VAL A 296 -12.15 -6.15 -11.57
CA VAL A 296 -12.35 -5.16 -12.62
C VAL A 296 -12.92 -3.90 -11.99
N VAL A 297 -12.39 -2.73 -12.33
CA VAL A 297 -13.00 -1.44 -12.02
C VAL A 297 -13.37 -0.77 -13.33
N GLY A 298 -14.61 -0.30 -13.45
CA GLY A 298 -15.06 0.28 -14.72
C GLY A 298 -16.07 1.40 -14.58
N VAL A 299 -16.21 2.17 -15.65
CA VAL A 299 -17.19 3.24 -15.81
C VAL A 299 -18.02 2.98 -17.07
N GLY A 300 -19.35 3.06 -16.95
CA GLY A 300 -20.30 2.74 -18.01
C GLY A 300 -21.11 1.49 -17.71
N ASN A 301 -21.32 0.63 -18.69
CA ASN A 301 -21.99 -0.66 -18.51
C ASN A 301 -21.41 -1.69 -19.48
N HIS A 302 -20.67 -2.67 -18.97
CA HIS A 302 -20.07 -3.73 -19.79
C HIS A 302 -21.12 -4.59 -20.52
N THR A 303 -22.22 -4.92 -19.84
CA THR A 303 -23.23 -5.87 -20.36
C THR A 303 -24.25 -5.23 -21.32
N ALA A 304 -24.44 -3.92 -21.23
CA ALA A 304 -25.30 -3.14 -22.11
C ALA A 304 -24.66 -1.76 -22.36
N PRO A 305 -23.58 -1.69 -23.16
CA PRO A 305 -22.87 -0.44 -23.37
C PRO A 305 -23.73 0.60 -24.06
N ALA A 306 -23.65 1.83 -23.56
CA ALA A 306 -24.37 2.98 -24.10
C ALA A 306 -23.48 4.22 -23.98
N ALA A 307 -23.61 5.12 -24.95
CA ALA A 307 -22.83 6.37 -24.97
C ALA A 307 -22.99 7.12 -23.64
N GLY A 308 -21.86 7.52 -23.08
CA GLY A 308 -21.74 8.25 -21.83
C GLY A 308 -20.86 9.49 -21.99
N GLY A 309 -20.30 9.95 -20.87
CA GLY A 309 -19.34 11.02 -20.82
C GLY A 309 -17.90 10.53 -20.80
N LYS A 310 -17.01 11.46 -20.51
CA LYS A 310 -15.58 11.22 -20.31
C LYS A 310 -15.09 11.95 -19.08
N GLY A 311 -13.97 11.51 -18.53
CA GLY A 311 -13.41 12.10 -17.33
C GLY A 311 -12.32 11.24 -16.74
N ARG A 312 -11.93 11.56 -15.50
CA ARG A 312 -10.94 10.83 -14.72
C ARG A 312 -11.47 10.54 -13.33
N ILE A 313 -11.26 9.31 -12.87
CA ILE A 313 -11.42 8.96 -11.46
C ILE A 313 -10.09 8.56 -10.85
N TYR A 314 -10.04 8.60 -9.53
CA TYR A 314 -8.95 8.09 -8.72
C TYR A 314 -9.49 6.97 -7.86
N ILE A 315 -8.77 5.85 -7.84
CA ILE A 315 -9.08 4.68 -7.02
C ILE A 315 -7.93 4.47 -6.06
N ASP A 316 -8.27 4.18 -4.81
CA ASP A 316 -7.32 3.93 -3.75
C ASP A 316 -7.89 2.90 -2.76
N ASP A 317 -7.03 2.31 -1.92
CA ASP A 317 -7.38 1.42 -0.81
C ASP A 317 -8.47 0.38 -1.14
N ILE A 318 -8.17 -0.54 -2.07
CA ILE A 318 -9.05 -1.68 -2.34
C ILE A 318 -8.82 -2.75 -1.28
N CYS A 319 -9.85 -2.97 -0.47
CA CYS A 319 -9.80 -3.80 0.74
C CYS A 319 -11.00 -4.73 0.83
N LEU A 320 -10.84 -5.88 1.47
CA LEU A 320 -11.94 -6.70 1.97
C LEU A 320 -12.08 -6.47 3.46
N VAL A 321 -13.28 -6.08 3.89
CA VAL A 321 -13.57 -5.75 5.29
C VAL A 321 -14.65 -6.66 5.85
N ARG A 322 -14.66 -6.76 7.19
CA ARG A 322 -15.78 -7.35 7.92
C ARG A 322 -17.05 -6.50 7.70
N PRO A 323 -18.24 -7.12 7.71
CA PRO A 323 -19.51 -6.43 7.50
C PRO A 323 -19.82 -5.38 8.58
#